data_AF-A0A5N7DIY6-F1
#
_entry.id   AF-A0A5N7DIY6-F1
#
_cell.length_a   1.000
_cell.length_b   1.000
_cell.length_c   1.000
_cell.angle_alpha   90.00
_cell.angle_beta   90.00
_cell.angle_gamma   90.00
#
_symmetry.space_group_name_H-M   'P 1'
#
loop_
_entity.id
_entity.type
_entity.pdbx_description
1 polymer ?
#
loop_
_entity_poly.entity_id
_entity_poly.type
_entity_poly.pdbx_seq_one_letter_code
_entity_poly.pdbx_strand_id
1 'polypeptide(L)'
;MPISFKRMRDYTYEKLNSNEPPRPLDVFHSLHCLNYIRMHLDKDYYSAHLEQHDGFLRNASHMPHNWGQVHLHHCLDQVVQSVVCHADLSPVPMYGWKGVPVFLGVGQTHTCRKWESIREWMDARNEVSKPLEEK
;
A
#
# COMPACT_ATOMS: atom_id res chain seq x y z
N MET A 1 -11.01 -11.69 -6.72
CA MET A 1 -9.60 -12.02 -7.04
C MET A 1 -8.74 -11.42 -5.94
N PRO A 2 -8.02 -12.21 -5.13
CA PRO A 2 -7.14 -11.64 -4.13
C PRO A 2 -6.10 -10.83 -4.91
N ILE A 3 -5.84 -9.60 -4.48
CA ILE A 3 -4.76 -8.77 -5.00
C ILE A 3 -3.50 -9.64 -4.85
N SER A 4 -3.08 -10.37 -5.86
CA SER A 4 -1.95 -11.28 -5.70
C SER A 4 -0.73 -10.41 -5.39
N PHE A 5 0.15 -10.88 -4.51
CA PHE A 5 1.45 -10.25 -4.21
C PHE A 5 2.22 -9.88 -5.50
N LYS A 6 1.91 -10.58 -6.61
CA LYS A 6 2.41 -10.29 -7.95
C LYS A 6 2.04 -8.90 -8.47
N ARG A 7 0.86 -8.36 -8.14
CA ARG A 7 0.44 -7.03 -8.60
C ARG A 7 1.21 -5.95 -7.85
N MET A 8 1.34 -6.00 -6.53
CA MET A 8 1.94 -4.89 -5.77
C MET A 8 3.45 -4.68 -5.95
N ARG A 9 4.18 -5.69 -6.46
CA ARG A 9 5.60 -5.53 -6.81
C ARG A 9 5.83 -4.49 -7.91
N ASP A 10 4.89 -4.34 -8.85
CA ASP A 10 4.92 -3.32 -9.91
C ASP A 10 4.78 -1.88 -9.36
N TYR A 11 4.49 -1.74 -8.07
CA TYR A 11 4.18 -0.49 -7.38
C TYR A 11 5.14 -0.18 -6.23
N THR A 12 6.22 -0.95 -6.09
CA THR A 12 7.19 -0.78 -5.01
C THR A 12 8.60 -0.72 -5.58
N TYR A 13 9.41 0.21 -5.09
CA TYR A 13 10.77 0.45 -5.55
C TYR A 13 11.76 0.05 -4.46
N GLU A 14 12.92 -0.45 -4.86
CA GLU A 14 14.08 -0.61 -4.00
C GLU A 14 14.98 0.62 -4.14
N LYS A 15 15.41 1.15 -2.99
CA LYS A 15 16.30 2.31 -2.92
C LYS A 15 17.69 1.93 -3.40
N LEU A 16 18.24 2.64 -4.37
CA LEU A 16 19.66 2.51 -4.73
C LEU A 16 20.49 3.42 -3.84
N ASN A 17 21.14 2.87 -2.81
CA ASN A 17 22.27 3.45 -2.05
C ASN A 17 22.36 4.99 -1.99
N SER A 18 21.26 5.69 -1.69
CA SER A 18 21.23 7.14 -1.51
C SER A 18 21.02 7.46 -0.04
N ASN A 19 21.72 8.47 0.46
CA ASN A 19 21.51 9.01 1.82
C ASN A 19 20.23 9.85 1.92
N GLU A 20 19.56 10.15 0.80
CA GLU A 20 18.33 10.94 0.78
C GLU A 20 17.10 10.04 1.05
N PRO A 21 16.13 10.46 1.88
CA PRO A 21 14.91 9.69 2.09
C PRO A 21 14.12 9.53 0.78
N PRO A 22 13.50 8.36 0.52
CA PRO A 22 12.68 8.16 -0.67
C PRO A 22 11.49 9.14 -0.67
N ARG A 23 11.21 9.72 -1.83
CA ARG A 23 10.08 10.64 -2.05
C ARG A 23 9.11 10.03 -3.09
N PRO A 24 8.37 8.96 -2.73
CA PRO A 24 7.42 8.35 -3.65
C PRO A 24 6.28 9.31 -3.97
N LEU A 25 5.67 9.16 -5.16
CA LEU A 25 4.36 9.78 -5.39
C LEU A 25 3.34 9.17 -4.42
N ASP A 26 2.35 9.96 -4.03
CA ASP A 26 1.31 9.56 -3.06
C ASP A 26 0.65 8.23 -3.39
N VAL A 27 0.41 7.94 -4.69
CA VAL A 27 -0.20 6.68 -5.12
C VAL A 27 0.67 5.46 -4.79
N PHE A 28 2.00 5.55 -4.91
CA PHE A 28 2.89 4.44 -4.58
C PHE A 28 3.01 4.26 -3.07
N HIS A 29 3.05 5.35 -2.31
CA HIS A 29 3.04 5.29 -0.85
C HIS A 29 1.73 4.72 -0.31
N SER A 30 0.59 5.15 -0.85
CA SER A 30 -0.73 4.62 -0.51
C SER A 30 -0.84 3.11 -0.79
N LEU A 31 -0.28 2.63 -1.91
CA LEU A 31 -0.26 1.20 -2.24
C LEU A 31 0.66 0.40 -1.31
N HIS A 32 1.81 0.96 -0.94
CA HIS A 32 2.67 0.39 0.10
C HIS A 32 1.92 0.28 1.44
N CYS A 33 1.24 1.33 1.88
CA CYS A 33 0.43 1.34 3.10
C CYS A 33 -0.69 0.28 3.05
N LEU A 34 -1.40 0.17 1.93
CA LEU A 34 -2.43 -0.87 1.74
C LEU A 34 -1.85 -2.28 1.80
N ASN A 35 -0.66 -2.52 1.25
CA ASN A 35 0.02 -3.80 1.40
C ASN A 35 0.36 -4.09 2.87
N TYR A 36 0.88 -3.11 3.59
CA TYR A 36 1.24 -3.27 4.99
C TYR A 36 0.02 -3.59 5.85
N ILE A 37 -1.10 -2.90 5.64
CA ILE A 37 -2.39 -3.19 6.30
C ILE A 37 -2.84 -4.61 5.98
N ARG A 38 -2.83 -5.01 4.71
CA ARG A 38 -3.20 -6.36 4.29
C ARG A 38 -2.36 -7.43 4.99
N MET A 39 -1.05 -7.26 5.05
CA MET A 39 -0.16 -8.20 5.73
C MET A 39 -0.50 -8.32 7.22
N HIS A 40 -0.92 -7.21 7.85
CA HIS A 40 -1.34 -7.19 9.25
C HIS A 40 -2.72 -7.80 9.51
N LEU A 41 -3.59 -7.90 8.49
CA LEU A 41 -4.88 -8.59 8.60
C LEU A 41 -4.72 -10.12 8.61
N ASP A 42 -3.67 -10.65 7.99
CA ASP A 42 -3.35 -12.09 7.94
C ASP A 42 -1.89 -12.33 8.30
N LYS A 43 -1.57 -12.07 9.58
CA LYS A 43 -0.18 -12.12 10.09
C LYS A 43 0.43 -13.50 9.97
N ASP A 44 -0.36 -14.55 10.13
CA ASP A 44 0.14 -15.93 10.08
C ASP A 44 0.64 -16.25 8.66
N TYR A 45 -0.14 -15.90 7.65
CA TYR A 45 0.24 -16.06 6.25
C TYR A 45 1.43 -15.18 5.84
N TYR A 46 1.49 -13.93 6.33
CA TYR A 46 2.51 -12.96 5.94
C TYR A 46 3.70 -12.84 6.89
N SER A 47 3.82 -13.72 7.89
CA SER A 47 4.85 -13.71 8.93
C SER A 47 6.27 -13.43 8.40
N ALA A 48 6.72 -14.19 7.40
CA ALA A 48 8.06 -14.02 6.80
C ALA A 48 8.26 -12.64 6.13
N HIS A 49 7.21 -12.06 5.54
CA HIS A 49 7.29 -10.74 4.89
C HIS A 49 7.30 -9.62 5.93
N LEU A 50 6.51 -9.76 7.00
CA LEU A 50 6.51 -8.83 8.12
C LEU A 50 7.86 -8.83 8.84
N GLU A 51 8.47 -10.01 9.03
CA GLU A 51 9.82 -10.12 9.58
C GLU A 51 10.88 -9.44 8.71
N GLN A 52 10.79 -9.53 7.39
CA GLN A 52 11.71 -8.82 6.49
C GLN A 52 11.48 -7.30 6.52
N HIS A 53 10.22 -6.88 6.49
CA HIS A 53 9.82 -5.49 6.45
C HIS A 53 10.21 -4.74 7.74
N ASP A 54 9.94 -5.34 8.89
CA ASP A 54 10.19 -4.72 10.20
C ASP A 54 11.55 -5.16 10.79
N GLY A 55 12.18 -6.20 10.25
CA GLY A 55 13.40 -6.81 10.77
C GLY A 55 14.61 -5.90 10.74
N PHE A 56 14.71 -4.99 9.77
CA PHE A 56 15.77 -3.97 9.72
C PHE A 56 15.68 -3.00 10.91
N LEU A 57 14.48 -2.78 11.44
CA LEU A 57 14.21 -1.79 12.50
C LEU A 57 14.33 -2.38 13.90
N ARG A 58 14.32 -3.71 14.04
CA ARG A 58 14.45 -4.41 15.34
C ARG A 58 15.78 -4.13 16.05
N ASN A 59 16.83 -3.79 15.30
CA ASN A 59 18.15 -3.47 15.84
C ASN A 59 18.43 -1.97 15.95
N ALA A 60 17.45 -1.11 15.62
CA ALA A 60 17.60 0.33 15.69
C ALA A 60 17.24 0.81 17.10
N SER A 61 18.25 1.20 17.90
CA SER A 61 18.10 1.61 19.30
C SER A 61 17.16 2.79 19.55
N HIS A 62 16.82 3.55 18.50
CA HIS A 62 15.96 4.73 18.56
C HIS A 62 14.50 4.45 18.15
N MET A 63 14.16 3.20 17.81
CA MET A 63 12.82 2.86 17.34
C MET A 63 11.93 2.34 18.47
N PRO A 64 10.64 2.72 18.50
CA PRO A 64 9.70 2.20 19.48
C PRO A 64 9.55 0.68 19.36
N HIS A 65 9.46 -0.02 20.50
CA HIS A 65 9.21 -1.47 20.55
C HIS A 65 7.89 -1.88 19.87
N ASN A 66 6.93 -0.96 19.78
CA ASN A 66 5.64 -1.14 19.10
C ASN A 66 5.62 -0.55 17.67
N TRP A 67 6.77 -0.43 17.01
CA TRP A 67 6.88 0.19 15.69
C TRP A 67 5.84 -0.31 14.68
N GLY A 68 5.59 -1.62 14.61
CA GLY A 68 4.62 -2.14 13.64
C GLY A 68 3.20 -1.59 13.83
N GLN A 69 2.78 -1.34 15.08
CA GLN A 69 1.50 -0.69 15.36
C GLN A 69 1.51 0.79 14.99
N VAL A 70 2.59 1.51 15.31
CA VAL A 70 2.76 2.93 14.92
C VAL A 70 2.72 3.07 13.40
N HIS A 71 3.44 2.19 12.70
CA HIS A 71 3.48 2.18 11.24
C HIS A 71 2.10 1.85 10.66
N LEU A 72 1.36 0.92 11.25
CA LEU A 72 0.00 0.59 10.82
C LEU A 72 -0.97 1.77 10.96
N HIS A 73 -0.90 2.52 12.06
CA HIS A 73 -1.73 3.72 12.25
C HIS A 73 -1.40 4.80 11.21
N HIS A 74 -0.12 5.09 11.00
CA HIS A 74 0.32 6.01 9.94
C HIS A 74 -0.17 5.57 8.55
N CYS A 75 -0.10 4.26 8.26
CA CYS A 75 -0.60 3.71 7.00
C CYS A 75 -2.10 3.93 6.82
N LEU A 76 -2.91 3.79 7.87
CA LEU A 76 -4.33 4.07 7.82
C LEU A 76 -4.61 5.55 7.56
N ASP A 77 -3.93 6.44 8.27
CA ASP A 77 -4.08 7.89 8.10
C ASP A 77 -3.72 8.34 6.67
N GLN A 78 -2.63 7.79 6.11
CA GLN A 78 -2.24 8.07 4.73
C GLN A 78 -3.32 7.66 3.72
N VAL A 79 -3.87 6.45 3.86
CA VAL A 79 -4.91 5.93 2.96
C VAL A 79 -6.18 6.76 3.09
N VAL A 80 -6.58 7.13 4.32
CA VAL A 80 -7.73 8.01 4.54
C VAL A 80 -7.52 9.36 3.87
N GLN A 81 -6.33 9.96 4.01
CA GLN A 81 -6.01 11.22 3.35
C GLN A 81 -6.14 11.10 1.83
N SER A 82 -5.60 10.04 1.22
CA SER A 82 -5.70 9.83 -0.22
C SER A 82 -7.16 9.65 -0.67
N VAL A 83 -7.96 8.87 0.06
CA VAL A 83 -9.39 8.65 -0.23
C VAL A 83 -10.19 9.95 -0.15
N VAL A 84 -9.99 10.73 0.92
CA VAL A 84 -10.70 12.00 1.12
C VAL A 84 -10.30 13.03 0.06
N CYS A 85 -9.02 13.09 -0.32
CA CYS A 85 -8.55 14.01 -1.35
C CYS A 85 -9.06 13.65 -2.75
N HIS A 86 -9.21 12.37 -3.08
CA HIS A 86 -9.75 11.94 -4.37
C HIS A 86 -11.28 12.07 -4.45
N ALA A 87 -11.99 11.88 -3.33
CA ALA A 87 -13.44 12.09 -3.18
C ALA A 87 -14.28 11.52 -4.33
N ASP A 88 -14.14 10.21 -4.62
CA ASP A 88 -14.89 9.56 -5.68
C ASP A 88 -16.41 9.59 -5.39
N LEU A 89 -17.18 10.18 -6.32
CA LEU A 89 -18.63 10.35 -6.22
C LEU A 89 -19.43 9.21 -6.85
N SER A 90 -18.77 8.14 -7.31
CA SER A 90 -19.43 6.97 -7.90
C SER A 90 -20.38 6.31 -6.87
N PRO A 91 -21.68 6.20 -7.16
CA PRO A 91 -22.64 5.60 -6.21
C PRO A 91 -22.32 4.14 -5.92
N VAL A 92 -22.26 3.76 -4.64
CA VAL A 92 -22.00 2.37 -4.23
C VAL A 92 -23.33 1.66 -3.95
N PRO A 93 -23.73 0.66 -4.74
CA PRO A 93 -24.89 -0.18 -4.48
C PRO A 93 -24.59 -1.07 -3.28
N MET A 94 -25.57 -1.09 -2.39
CA MET A 94 -25.54 -1.81 -1.12
C MET A 94 -26.40 -3.05 -1.24
N TYR A 95 -25.86 -4.20 -0.85
CA TYR A 95 -26.57 -5.48 -0.84
C TYR A 95 -26.73 -5.97 0.59
N GLY A 96 -27.93 -6.42 0.93
CA GLY A 96 -28.24 -7.00 2.25
C GLY A 96 -28.88 -8.38 2.10
N TRP A 97 -28.81 -9.17 3.16
CA TRP A 97 -29.44 -10.48 3.23
C TRP A 97 -30.70 -10.41 4.08
N LYS A 98 -31.75 -11.12 3.66
CA LYS A 98 -33.03 -11.14 4.39
C LYS A 98 -32.80 -11.65 5.81
N GLY A 99 -33.18 -10.83 6.80
CA GLY A 99 -33.02 -11.16 8.23
C GLY A 99 -31.65 -10.84 8.83
N VAL A 100 -30.72 -10.26 8.05
CA VAL A 100 -29.40 -9.82 8.55
C VAL A 100 -29.34 -8.29 8.49
N PRO A 101 -29.13 -7.59 9.62
CA PRO A 101 -29.05 -6.12 9.66
C PRO A 101 -27.66 -5.62 9.22
N VAL A 102 -27.14 -6.14 8.11
CA VAL A 102 -25.82 -5.79 7.56
C VAL A 102 -25.97 -5.58 6.05
N PHE A 103 -25.34 -4.51 5.58
CA PHE A 103 -25.21 -4.19 4.16
C PHE A 103 -23.75 -4.19 3.75
N LEU A 104 -23.46 -4.76 2.59
CA LEU A 104 -22.13 -4.72 2.00
C LEU A 104 -22.20 -3.97 0.67
N GLY A 105 -21.38 -2.93 0.56
CA GLY A 105 -21.13 -2.24 -0.70
C GLY A 105 -20.29 -3.12 -1.61
N VAL A 106 -20.67 -3.26 -2.87
CA VAL A 106 -19.87 -3.99 -3.88
C VAL A 106 -19.14 -3.01 -4.80
N GLY A 107 -18.00 -3.44 -5.33
CA GLY A 107 -17.17 -2.62 -6.21
C GLY A 107 -17.95 -2.12 -7.43
N GLN A 108 -17.65 -0.89 -7.85
CA GLN A 108 -18.30 -0.21 -8.97
C GLN A 108 -17.35 0.00 -10.14
N THR A 109 -17.91 0.44 -11.27
CA THR A 109 -17.08 0.87 -12.39
C THR A 109 -16.49 2.24 -12.08
N HIS A 110 -15.17 2.32 -12.12
CA HIS A 110 -14.41 3.55 -11.97
C HIS A 110 -13.65 3.85 -13.27
N THR A 111 -13.38 5.12 -13.53
CA THR A 111 -12.47 5.53 -14.61
C THR A 111 -11.08 5.75 -14.04
N CYS A 112 -10.13 4.91 -14.43
CA CYS A 112 -8.75 5.00 -13.96
C CYS A 112 -7.90 5.94 -14.81
N ARG A 113 -6.86 6.52 -14.20
CA ARG A 113 -5.75 7.12 -14.96
C ARG A 113 -4.97 6.01 -15.67
N LYS A 114 -4.33 6.34 -16.80
CA LYS A 114 -3.45 5.41 -17.52
C LYS A 114 -2.21 5.13 -16.67
N TRP A 115 -2.12 3.92 -16.13
CA TRP A 115 -1.12 3.54 -15.13
C TRP A 115 0.30 3.57 -15.71
N GLU A 116 0.46 3.09 -16.94
CA GLU A 116 1.75 2.97 -17.61
C GLU A 116 2.41 4.34 -17.77
N SER A 117 1.63 5.37 -18.08
CA SER A 117 2.16 6.73 -18.24
C SER A 117 2.65 7.34 -16.92
N ILE A 118 2.01 7.02 -15.80
CA ILE A 118 2.46 7.46 -14.47
C ILE A 118 3.78 6.75 -14.13
N ARG A 119 3.84 5.45 -14.42
CA ARG A 119 5.02 4.61 -14.17
C ARG A 119 6.22 5.07 -15.01
N GLU A 120 6.04 5.23 -16.31
CA GLU A 120 7.08 5.73 -17.23
C GLU A 120 7.59 7.12 -16.81
N TRP A 121 6.68 8.04 -16.45
CA TRP A 121 7.04 9.37 -15.99
C TRP A 121 7.94 9.33 -14.75
N MET A 122 7.64 8.41 -13.82
CA MET A 122 8.37 8.22 -12.58
C MET A 122 9.72 7.52 -12.82
N ASP A 123 9.75 6.45 -13.60
CA ASP A 123 10.98 5.72 -13.92
C ASP A 123 11.99 6.63 -14.63
N ALA A 124 11.53 7.50 -15.54
CA ALA A 124 12.38 8.49 -16.21
C ALA A 124 12.99 9.53 -15.25
N ARG A 125 12.46 9.68 -14.03
CA ARG A 125 12.91 10.65 -13.02
C ARG A 125 13.60 10.01 -11.82
N ASN A 126 13.56 8.69 -11.71
CA ASN A 126 14.19 7.94 -10.63
C ASN A 126 15.59 7.49 -11.05
N GLU A 127 16.56 8.40 -10.98
CA GLU A 127 17.98 8.07 -11.17
C GLU A 127 18.57 7.28 -9.97
N VAL A 128 17.85 7.23 -8.84
CA VAL A 128 18.32 6.71 -7.53
C VAL A 128 17.47 5.57 -6.98
N SER A 129 16.60 4.96 -7.78
CA SER A 129 15.72 3.86 -7.33
C SER A 129 15.47 2.88 -8.48
N LYS A 130 15.51 1.57 -8.22
CA LYS A 130 15.16 0.56 -9.23
C LYS A 130 13.79 -0.07 -8.89
N PRO A 131 13.01 -0.46 -9.91
CA PRO A 131 11.88 -1.34 -9.71
C PRO A 131 12.34 -2.62 -9.00
N LEU A 132 11.52 -3.20 -8.13
CA LEU A 132 11.75 -4.57 -7.65
C LEU A 132 11.69 -5.53 -8.84
N GLU A 133 12.81 -6.15 -9.22
CA GLU A 133 12.86 -7.11 -10.32
C GLU A 133 12.25 -8.48 -9.93
N GLU A 134 11.68 -9.16 -10.92
CA GLU A 134 11.09 -10.50 -10.79
C GLU A 134 12.23 -11.51 -10.52
N LYS A 135 12.29 -12.07 -9.30
CA LYS A 135 13.00 -13.33 -9.05
C LYS A 135 12.07 -14.51 -9.30
#